data_AF-A0A7R9QFH5-F1
#
_entry.id   AF-A0A7R9QFH5-F1
#
_cell.length_a   1.000
_cell.length_b   1.000
_cell.length_c   1.000
_cell.angle_alpha   90.00
_cell.angle_beta   90.00
_cell.angle_gamma   90.00
#
_symmetry.space_group_name_H-M   'P 1'
#
loop_
_entity.id
_entity.type
_entity.pdbx_description
1 polymer ?
#
loop_
_entity_poly.entity_id
_entity_poly.type
_entity_poly.pdbx_seq_one_letter_code
_entity_poly.pdbx_strand_id
1 'polypeptide(L)'
;AAVNRVDKVLYIQKIQKLKDKESKNAEIALICGNIREAENILLQSGFILRAISLNLELFRWERALELALKYDKNNNFVELVHAFRHRYLERVGKKETVPAFRQLSNDTEFSEWSVYQERLDTAYEHRVVTQSKSTSKK
;
A
#
# COMPACT_ATOMS: atom_id res chain seq x y z
N ALA A 1 -26.45 15.78 4.90
CA ALA A 1 -25.42 14.82 4.40
C ALA A 1 -24.91 15.19 3.00
N ALA A 2 -24.29 16.36 2.84
CA ALA A 2 -23.69 16.82 1.58
C ALA A 2 -22.16 16.53 1.48
N VAL A 3 -21.49 16.42 2.64
CA VAL A 3 -20.03 16.27 2.76
C VAL A 3 -19.49 15.02 2.04
N ASN A 4 -20.08 13.85 2.30
CA ASN A 4 -19.63 12.57 1.70
C ASN A 4 -19.72 12.53 0.15
N ARG A 5 -20.66 13.25 -0.46
CA ARG A 5 -20.74 13.30 -1.95
C ARG A 5 -19.66 14.20 -2.54
N VAL A 6 -19.36 15.32 -1.88
CA VAL A 6 -18.29 16.24 -2.29
C VAL A 6 -16.94 15.54 -2.23
N ASP A 7 -16.70 14.73 -1.19
CA ASP A 7 -15.46 13.96 -1.05
C ASP A 7 -15.28 12.92 -2.18
N LYS A 8 -16.36 12.23 -2.56
CA LYS A 8 -16.32 11.27 -3.69
C LYS A 8 -16.08 11.94 -5.03
N VAL A 9 -16.69 13.12 -5.28
CA VAL A 9 -16.47 13.86 -6.53
C VAL A 9 -15.03 14.37 -6.63
N LEU A 10 -14.49 14.93 -5.54
CA LEU A 10 -13.08 15.35 -5.48
C LEU A 10 -12.13 14.16 -5.68
N TYR A 11 -12.47 13.00 -5.13
CA TYR A 11 -11.70 11.78 -5.33
C TYR A 11 -11.75 11.29 -6.78
N ILE A 12 -12.92 11.28 -7.42
CA ILE A 12 -13.05 10.95 -8.86
C ILE A 12 -12.24 11.91 -9.73
N GLN A 13 -12.24 13.22 -9.43
CA GLN A 13 -11.42 14.19 -10.14
C GLN A 13 -9.92 13.92 -9.99
N LYS A 14 -9.46 13.44 -8.82
CA LYS A 14 -8.07 13.00 -8.63
C LYS A 14 -7.75 11.77 -9.49
N ILE A 15 -8.63 10.78 -9.53
CA ILE A 15 -8.45 9.58 -10.38
C ILE A 15 -8.33 9.96 -11.85
N GLN A 16 -9.15 10.90 -12.32
CA GLN A 16 -9.11 11.36 -13.72
C GLN A 16 -7.75 11.96 -14.10
N LYS A 17 -7.02 12.57 -13.15
CA LYS A 17 -5.68 13.14 -13.35
C LYS A 17 -4.56 12.11 -13.39
N LEU A 18 -4.81 10.86 -12.98
CA LEU A 18 -3.80 9.80 -13.11
C LEU A 18 -3.48 9.59 -14.60
N LYS A 19 -2.21 9.32 -14.92
CA LYS A 19 -1.79 9.10 -16.31
C LYS A 19 -2.09 7.67 -16.76
N ASP A 20 -1.91 6.73 -15.86
CA ASP A 20 -1.98 5.29 -16.15
C ASP A 20 -3.41 4.73 -16.05
N LYS A 21 -3.77 3.89 -17.01
CA LYS A 21 -5.10 3.25 -17.07
C LYS A 21 -5.29 2.25 -15.94
N GLU A 22 -4.24 1.51 -15.61
CA GLU A 22 -4.23 0.51 -14.55
C GLU A 22 -4.45 1.15 -13.19
N SER A 23 -3.77 2.27 -12.91
CA SER A 23 -3.95 3.07 -11.70
C SER A 23 -5.38 3.60 -11.59
N LYS A 24 -5.97 4.05 -12.71
CA LYS A 24 -7.39 4.45 -12.74
C LYS A 24 -8.32 3.29 -12.42
N ASN A 25 -8.11 2.14 -13.05
CA ASN A 25 -8.96 0.97 -12.85
C ASN A 25 -8.89 0.47 -11.40
N ALA A 26 -7.72 0.48 -10.79
CA ALA A 26 -7.55 0.14 -9.38
C ALA A 26 -8.36 1.10 -8.47
N GLU A 27 -8.27 2.40 -8.70
CA GLU A 27 -9.01 3.37 -7.88
C GLU A 27 -10.53 3.34 -8.14
N ILE A 28 -10.96 3.03 -9.37
CA ILE A 28 -12.38 2.79 -9.67
C ILE A 28 -12.89 1.57 -8.89
N ALA A 29 -12.14 0.46 -8.90
CA ALA A 29 -12.48 -0.72 -8.12
C ALA A 29 -12.57 -0.40 -6.62
N LEU A 30 -11.69 0.47 -6.10
CA LEU A 30 -11.73 0.93 -4.72
C LEU A 30 -12.99 1.76 -4.41
N ILE A 31 -13.38 2.69 -5.28
CA ILE A 31 -14.65 3.46 -5.13
C ILE A 31 -15.85 2.54 -5.09
N CYS A 32 -15.84 1.49 -5.92
CA CYS A 32 -16.88 0.47 -5.96
C CYS A 32 -16.87 -0.46 -4.72
N GLY A 33 -15.90 -0.30 -3.82
CA GLY A 33 -15.75 -1.13 -2.62
C GLY A 33 -15.07 -2.48 -2.87
N ASN A 34 -14.57 -2.73 -4.09
CA ASN A 34 -13.90 -3.97 -4.44
C ASN A 34 -12.39 -3.88 -4.16
N ILE A 35 -12.06 -3.95 -2.86
CA ILE A 35 -10.68 -3.82 -2.37
C ILE A 35 -9.78 -4.94 -2.94
N ARG A 36 -10.31 -6.16 -3.08
CA ARG A 36 -9.54 -7.31 -3.60
C ARG A 36 -9.17 -7.12 -5.06
N GLU A 37 -10.10 -6.62 -5.86
CA GLU A 37 -9.86 -6.32 -7.27
C GLU A 37 -8.88 -5.14 -7.41
N ALA A 38 -9.06 -4.07 -6.64
CA ALA A 38 -8.13 -2.93 -6.63
C ALA A 38 -6.69 -3.37 -6.33
N GLU A 39 -6.51 -4.17 -5.27
CA GLU A 39 -5.21 -4.73 -4.90
C GLU A 39 -4.63 -5.60 -6.03
N ASN A 40 -5.43 -6.48 -6.62
CA ASN A 40 -4.96 -7.36 -7.69
C ASN A 40 -4.52 -6.58 -8.94
N ILE A 41 -5.27 -5.53 -9.34
CA ILE A 41 -4.90 -4.66 -10.45
C ILE A 41 -3.56 -3.98 -10.17
N LEU A 42 -3.36 -3.44 -8.97
CA LEU A 42 -2.10 -2.79 -8.58
C LEU A 42 -0.92 -3.77 -8.62
N LEU A 43 -1.10 -4.98 -8.09
CA LEU A 43 -0.06 -6.01 -8.08
C LEU A 43 0.32 -6.48 -9.48
N GLN A 44 -0.67 -6.74 -10.35
CA GLN A 44 -0.43 -7.16 -11.73
C GLN A 44 0.27 -6.07 -12.55
N SER A 45 0.01 -4.80 -12.21
CA SER A 45 0.58 -3.64 -12.90
C SER A 45 1.95 -3.21 -12.35
N GLY A 46 2.43 -3.87 -11.28
CA GLY A 46 3.70 -3.56 -10.64
C GLY A 46 3.66 -2.41 -9.63
N PHE A 47 2.49 -1.85 -9.30
CA PHE A 47 2.30 -0.81 -8.28
C PHE A 47 2.29 -1.40 -6.86
N ILE A 48 3.39 -2.06 -6.51
CA ILE A 48 3.50 -2.80 -5.24
C ILE A 48 3.39 -1.87 -4.05
N LEU A 49 4.09 -0.73 -4.09
CA LEU A 49 4.06 0.23 -2.99
C LEU A 49 2.63 0.71 -2.74
N ARG A 50 1.91 1.13 -3.79
CA ARG A 50 0.50 1.53 -3.66
C ARG A 50 -0.39 0.41 -3.13
N ALA A 51 -0.18 -0.84 -3.54
CA ALA A 51 -0.92 -1.98 -3.00
C ALA A 51 -0.68 -2.19 -1.49
N ILE A 52 0.56 -1.97 -1.03
CA ILE A 52 0.91 -2.00 0.39
C ILE A 52 0.26 -0.81 1.12
N SER A 53 0.36 0.40 0.57
CA SER A 53 -0.27 1.61 1.12
C SER A 53 -1.77 1.45 1.29
N LEU A 54 -2.45 0.88 0.29
CA LEU A 54 -3.88 0.57 0.36
C LEU A 54 -4.20 -0.34 1.57
N ASN A 55 -3.36 -1.34 1.83
CA ASN A 55 -3.54 -2.22 2.98
C ASN A 55 -3.28 -1.51 4.32
N LEU A 56 -2.31 -0.58 4.36
CA LEU A 56 -2.05 0.25 5.54
C LEU A 56 -3.21 1.20 5.84
N GLU A 57 -3.75 1.88 4.83
CA GLU A 57 -4.92 2.77 4.93
C GLU A 57 -6.17 2.03 5.45
N LEU A 58 -6.31 0.75 5.10
CA LEU A 58 -7.40 -0.12 5.52
C LEU A 58 -7.13 -0.87 6.83
N PHE A 59 -6.03 -0.56 7.53
CA PHE A 59 -5.62 -1.25 8.76
C PHE A 59 -5.43 -2.76 8.61
N ARG A 60 -5.20 -3.25 7.38
CA ARG A 60 -4.92 -4.66 7.08
C ARG A 60 -3.43 -4.96 7.24
N TRP A 61 -2.95 -4.82 8.47
CA TRP A 61 -1.52 -4.88 8.82
C TRP A 61 -0.81 -6.16 8.39
N GLU A 62 -1.42 -7.32 8.65
CA GLU A 62 -0.83 -8.62 8.28
C GLU A 62 -0.71 -8.77 6.76
N ARG A 63 -1.73 -8.33 6.01
CA ARG A 63 -1.70 -8.36 4.55
C ARG A 63 -0.65 -7.40 3.99
N ALA A 64 -0.52 -6.21 4.57
CA ALA A 64 0.54 -5.27 4.19
C ALA A 64 1.94 -5.87 4.40
N LEU A 65 2.15 -6.54 5.54
CA LEU A 65 3.43 -7.18 5.87
C LEU A 65 3.72 -8.38 4.95
N GLU A 66 2.72 -9.19 4.64
CA GLU A 66 2.86 -10.31 3.69
C GLU A 66 3.30 -9.80 2.31
N LEU A 67 2.64 -8.74 1.80
CA LEU A 67 3.01 -8.11 0.54
C LEU A 67 4.41 -7.51 0.60
N ALA A 68 4.75 -6.84 1.71
CA ALA A 68 6.09 -6.30 1.92
C ALA A 68 7.15 -7.40 1.82
N LEU A 69 7.06 -8.45 2.63
CA LEU A 69 8.01 -9.58 2.64
C LEU A 69 8.13 -10.26 1.27
N LYS A 70 7.02 -10.38 0.53
CA LYS A 70 7.00 -11.01 -0.80
C LYS A 70 7.76 -10.19 -1.84
N TYR A 71 7.74 -8.86 -1.75
CA TYR A 71 8.29 -7.96 -2.77
C TYR A 71 9.47 -7.10 -2.25
N ASP A 72 10.00 -7.39 -1.06
CA ASP A 72 10.93 -6.52 -0.31
C ASP A 72 12.33 -6.36 -0.94
N LYS A 73 12.61 -7.03 -2.06
CA LYS A 73 13.96 -7.32 -2.55
C LYS A 73 14.92 -6.11 -2.58
N ASN A 74 14.44 -4.90 -2.90
CA ASN A 74 15.26 -3.69 -2.98
C ASN A 74 14.52 -2.41 -2.53
N ASN A 75 13.38 -2.54 -1.84
CA ASN A 75 12.46 -1.42 -1.63
C ASN A 75 12.10 -1.14 -0.17
N ASN A 76 12.72 -1.82 0.81
CA ASN A 76 12.50 -1.60 2.25
C ASN A 76 11.01 -1.45 2.60
N PHE A 77 10.15 -2.26 1.98
CA PHE A 77 8.73 -2.26 2.25
C PHE A 77 8.43 -2.78 3.66
N VAL A 78 9.25 -3.71 4.17
CA VAL A 78 9.10 -4.22 5.53
C VAL A 78 9.35 -3.12 6.56
N GLU A 79 10.41 -2.33 6.36
CA GLU A 79 10.72 -1.14 7.19
C GLU A 79 9.54 -0.15 7.18
N LEU A 80 9.03 0.18 5.99
CA LEU A 80 7.88 1.07 5.83
C LEU A 80 6.65 0.57 6.61
N VAL A 81 6.27 -0.69 6.43
CA VAL A 81 5.10 -1.27 7.10
C VAL A 81 5.30 -1.30 8.62
N HIS A 82 6.50 -1.61 9.08
CA HIS A 82 6.85 -1.59 10.50
C HIS A 82 6.77 -0.18 11.09
N ALA A 83 7.30 0.84 10.40
CA ALA A 83 7.25 2.24 10.84
C ALA A 83 5.80 2.75 10.98
N PHE A 84 4.94 2.43 10.00
CA PHE A 84 3.52 2.77 10.04
C PHE A 84 2.81 2.11 11.21
N ARG A 85 3.08 0.83 11.45
CA ARG A 85 2.50 0.08 12.55
C ARG A 85 2.95 0.62 13.90
N HIS A 86 4.25 0.88 14.05
CA HIS A 86 4.83 1.45 15.27
C HIS A 86 4.19 2.79 15.61
N ARG A 87 4.18 3.73 14.65
CA ARG A 87 3.56 5.05 14.82
C ARG A 87 2.06 4.99 15.12
N TYR A 88 1.34 4.05 14.51
CA TYR A 88 -0.07 3.83 14.83
C TYR A 88 -0.24 3.42 16.31
N LEU A 89 0.56 2.45 16.77
CA LEU A 89 0.52 1.95 18.15
C LEU A 89 0.90 3.02 19.18
N GLU A 90 1.93 3.82 18.91
CA GLU A 90 2.30 4.97 19.75
C GLU A 90 1.15 5.96 19.90
N ARG A 91 0.52 6.34 18.78
CA ARG A 91 -0.61 7.29 18.77
C ARG A 91 -1.82 6.80 19.58
N VAL A 92 -2.08 5.49 19.55
CA VAL A 92 -3.20 4.91 20.31
C VAL A 92 -2.79 4.42 21.71
N GLY A 93 -1.51 4.59 22.10
CA GLY A 93 -0.98 4.18 23.39
C GLY A 93 -1.03 2.66 23.64
N LYS A 94 -0.93 1.84 22.60
CA LYS A 94 -1.02 0.37 22.71
C LYS A 94 0.33 -0.29 22.43
N LYS A 95 0.52 -1.48 22.98
CA LYS A 95 1.67 -2.35 22.69
C LYS A 95 1.38 -3.23 21.47
N GLU A 96 2.44 -3.74 20.85
CA GLU A 96 2.30 -4.64 19.70
C GLU A 96 1.61 -5.95 20.10
N THR A 97 0.58 -6.30 19.34
CA THR A 97 -0.27 -7.49 19.52
C THR A 97 0.01 -8.55 18.47
N VAL A 98 0.51 -8.17 17.29
CA VAL A 98 0.71 -9.06 16.15
C VAL A 98 2.10 -9.72 16.26
N PRO A 99 2.17 -11.06 16.33
CA PRO A 99 3.44 -11.77 16.52
C PRO A 99 4.51 -11.45 15.47
N ALA A 100 4.13 -11.31 14.20
CA ALA A 100 5.05 -11.02 13.10
C ALA A 100 5.77 -9.67 13.29
N PHE A 101 5.08 -8.66 13.81
CA PHE A 101 5.67 -7.34 14.10
C PHE A 101 6.55 -7.34 15.35
N ARG A 102 6.27 -8.20 16.34
CA ARG A 102 7.14 -8.35 17.53
C ARG A 102 8.51 -8.94 17.20
N GLN A 103 8.60 -9.74 16.14
CA GLN A 103 9.88 -10.27 15.69
C GLN A 103 10.73 -9.18 15.00
N LEU A 104 10.09 -8.21 14.34
CA LEU A 104 10.74 -7.08 13.66
C LEU A 104 11.22 -5.99 14.63
N SER A 105 10.55 -5.83 15.78
CA SER A 105 10.81 -4.71 16.70
C SER A 105 12.18 -4.71 17.37
N ASN A 106 12.92 -5.82 17.33
CA ASN A 106 14.23 -5.91 17.99
C ASN A 106 15.39 -5.39 17.12
N ASP A 107 15.23 -5.34 15.80
CA ASP A 107 16.35 -5.16 14.85
C ASP A 107 16.20 -3.94 13.92
N THR A 108 15.15 -3.14 14.05
CA THR A 108 14.82 -2.12 13.04
C THR A 108 15.02 -0.69 13.54
N GLU A 109 16.01 0.01 12.99
CA GLU A 109 16.08 1.48 13.03
C GLU A 109 15.09 2.07 12.01
N PHE A 110 14.37 3.12 12.40
CA PHE A 110 13.43 3.82 11.51
C PHE A 110 14.05 5.09 10.95
N SER A 111 13.83 5.31 9.66
CA SER A 111 14.10 6.59 9.01
C SER A 111 13.16 7.69 9.50
N GLU A 112 13.51 8.95 9.24
CA GLU A 112 12.65 10.11 9.52
C GLU A 112 11.28 9.99 8.83
N TRP A 113 10.22 10.40 9.52
CA TRP A 113 8.84 10.21 9.04
C TRP A 113 8.58 10.83 7.65
N SER A 114 9.23 11.97 7.36
CA SER A 114 9.11 12.65 6.07
C SER A 114 9.53 11.77 4.89
N VAL A 115 10.53 10.90 5.08
CA VAL A 115 11.00 9.96 4.05
C VAL A 115 9.88 9.02 3.62
N TYR A 116 9.12 8.50 4.59
CA TYR A 116 8.01 7.61 4.30
C TYR A 116 6.83 8.33 3.63
N GLN A 117 6.59 9.61 3.98
CA GLN A 117 5.54 10.40 3.33
C GLN A 117 5.85 10.67 1.86
N GLU A 118 7.07 11.13 1.57
CA GLU A 118 7.54 11.36 0.19
C GLU A 118 7.47 10.07 -0.64
N ARG A 119 7.82 8.94 -0.04
CA ARG A 119 7.73 7.63 -0.68
C ARG A 119 6.28 7.26 -1.03
N LEU A 120 5.32 7.57 -0.17
CA LEU A 120 3.91 7.32 -0.45
C LEU A 120 3.34 8.25 -1.53
N ASP A 121 3.77 9.50 -1.56
CA ASP A 121 3.33 10.45 -2.58
C ASP A 121 3.79 10.02 -3.99
N THR A 122 4.93 9.34 -4.07
CA THR A 122 5.49 8.74 -5.29
C THR A 122 5.04 7.29 -5.54
N ALA A 123 4.04 6.77 -4.79
CA ALA A 123 3.63 5.36 -4.88
C ALA A 123 3.07 4.92 -6.25
N TYR A 124 2.62 5.87 -7.06
CA TYR A 124 2.19 5.65 -8.44
C TYR A 124 3.29 5.85 -9.49
N GLU A 125 4.48 6.31 -9.10
CA GLU A 125 5.56 6.62 -10.03
C GLU A 125 6.49 5.43 -10.26
N HIS A 126 6.63 4.56 -9.26
CA HIS A 126 7.56 3.44 -9.31
C HIS A 126 6.84 2.10 -9.53
N ARG A 127 7.03 1.52 -10.72
CA ARG A 127 6.60 0.14 -11.01
C ARG A 127 7.73 -0.83 -10.69
N VAL A 128 7.46 -1.83 -9.86
CA VAL A 128 8.33 -2.99 -9.72
C VAL A 128 8.00 -3.94 -10.86
N VAL A 129 8.97 -4.21 -11.73
CA VAL A 129 8.82 -5.20 -12.80
C VAL A 129 8.74 -6.58 -12.16
N THR A 130 7.53 -7.04 -11.88
CA THR A 130 7.30 -8.44 -11.54
C THR A 130 7.45 -9.24 -12.82
N GLN A 131 8.51 -10.06 -12.94
CA GLN A 131 8.60 -11.03 -14.03
C GLN A 131 7.41 -11.98 -13.92
N SER A 132 6.35 -11.71 -14.70
CA SER A 132 5.31 -12.69 -14.96
C SER A 132 5.96 -13.80 -15.77
N LYS A 133 6.29 -14.93 -15.13
CA LYS A 133 6.59 -16.17 -15.85
C LYS A 133 5.37 -16.48 -16.71
N SER A 134 5.49 -16.22 -18.01
CA SER A 134 4.61 -16.76 -19.03
C SER A 134 4.81 -18.28 -19.07
N THR A 135 4.10 -19.02 -18.23
CA THR A 135 3.86 -20.43 -18.49
C THR A 135 2.81 -20.54 -19.59
N SER A 136 3.25 -20.30 -20.83
CA SER A 136 2.59 -20.83 -22.01
C SER A 136 3.02 -22.29 -22.12
N LYS A 137 2.27 -23.21 -21.48
CA LYS A 137 2.37 -24.63 -21.79
C LYS A 137 1.43 -24.89 -22.97
N LYS A 138 2.01 -24.92 -24.18
CA LYS A 138 1.49 -25.74 -25.26
C LYS A 138 1.81 -27.20 -24.98
#